data_AF-A0A7S1RKT5-F1
#
_entry.id   AF-A0A7S1RKT5-F1
#
_cell.length_a   1.000
_cell.length_b   1.000
_cell.length_c   1.000
_cell.angle_alpha   90.00
_cell.angle_beta   90.00
_cell.angle_gamma   90.00
#
_symmetry.space_group_name_H-M   'P 1'
#
loop_
_entity.id
_entity.type
_entity.pdbx_description
1 polymer ?
#
loop_
_entity_poly.entity_id
_entity_poly.type
_entity_poly.pdbx_seq_one_letter_code
_entity_poly.pdbx_strand_id
1 'polypeptide(L)'
;FFLGSLPAVPLSYFALRSKLDHHRRMLQQFQSFRLQDTKCKVETDRDQVYALVTKLYSNASNPIEAFNHFVRRDLSCHVEGNVGHITKIRYRLSLLIFMPLAFSSMANILGCD
;
A
#
# COMPACT_ATOMS: atom_id res chain seq x y z
N PHE A 1 21.68 -9.63 -27.78
CA PHE A 1 21.42 -8.81 -26.58
C PHE A 1 19.97 -8.84 -26.05
N PHE A 2 19.00 -9.47 -26.74
CA PHE A 2 17.60 -9.57 -26.26
C PHE A 2 17.34 -10.52 -25.08
N LEU A 3 18.24 -11.45 -24.76
CA LEU A 3 18.02 -12.45 -23.69
C LEU A 3 18.21 -11.91 -22.25
N GLY A 4 18.97 -10.83 -22.06
CA GLY A 4 19.35 -10.37 -20.71
C GLY A 4 18.25 -9.62 -19.95
N SER A 5 17.32 -8.99 -20.66
CA SER A 5 16.23 -8.19 -20.07
C SER A 5 14.91 -8.95 -19.95
N LEU A 6 14.79 -10.11 -20.63
CA LEU A 6 13.62 -10.97 -20.61
C LEU A 6 13.20 -11.44 -19.20
N PRO A 7 14.11 -11.76 -18.25
CA PRO A 7 13.72 -12.11 -16.89
C PRO A 7 13.35 -10.91 -16.01
N ALA A 8 13.74 -9.67 -16.37
CA ALA A 8 13.46 -8.49 -15.56
C ALA A 8 11.99 -8.01 -15.65
N VAL A 9 11.35 -8.24 -16.80
CA VAL A 9 9.94 -7.89 -17.05
C VAL A 9 8.99 -8.69 -16.15
N PRO A 10 9.04 -10.04 -16.09
CA PRO A 10 8.18 -10.80 -15.18
C PRO A 10 8.46 -10.46 -13.71
N LEU A 11 9.73 -10.30 -13.30
CA LEU A 11 10.06 -9.90 -11.92
C LEU A 11 9.42 -8.56 -11.53
N SER A 12 9.49 -7.56 -12.41
CA SER A 12 8.88 -6.25 -12.18
C SER A 12 7.35 -6.32 -12.15
N TYR A 13 6.76 -7.16 -13.01
CA TYR A 13 5.32 -7.41 -13.01
C TYR A 13 4.85 -8.09 -11.73
N PHE A 14 5.54 -9.15 -11.28
CA PHE A 14 5.21 -9.85 -10.03
C PHE A 14 5.41 -8.95 -8.81
N ALA A 15 6.48 -8.16 -8.76
CA ALA A 15 6.71 -7.20 -7.69
C ALA A 15 5.60 -6.14 -7.63
N LEU A 16 5.17 -5.61 -8.79
CA LEU A 16 4.06 -4.65 -8.85
C LEU A 16 2.73 -5.29 -8.41
N ARG A 17 2.41 -6.49 -8.92
CA ARG A 17 1.22 -7.26 -8.51
C ARG A 17 1.22 -7.49 -7.00
N SER A 18 2.33 -7.99 -6.46
CA SER A 18 2.48 -8.20 -5.02
C SER A 18 2.27 -6.91 -4.24
N LYS A 19 2.83 -5.78 -4.70
CA LYS A 19 2.64 -4.47 -4.06
C LYS A 19 1.17 -4.03 -4.06
N LEU A 20 0.47 -4.18 -5.19
CA LEU A 20 -0.96 -3.86 -5.30
C LEU A 20 -1.80 -4.74 -4.38
N ASP A 21 -1.48 -6.04 -4.30
CA ASP A 21 -2.17 -6.98 -3.41
C ASP A 21 -1.92 -6.66 -1.93
N HIS A 22 -0.73 -6.21 -1.57
CA HIS A 22 -0.43 -5.72 -0.22
C HIS A 22 -1.21 -4.45 0.11
N HIS A 23 -1.27 -3.48 -0.82
CA HIS A 23 -2.08 -2.26 -0.62
C HIS A 23 -3.56 -2.59 -0.46
N ARG A 24 -4.10 -3.52 -1.27
CA ARG A 24 -5.49 -3.97 -1.15
C ARG A 24 -5.77 -4.59 0.21
N ARG A 25 -4.90 -5.47 0.67
CA ARG A 25 -5.03 -6.11 2.00
C ARG A 25 -4.93 -5.08 3.13
N MET A 26 -4.02 -4.11 3.02
CA MET A 26 -3.90 -3.02 4.00
C MET A 26 -5.19 -2.20 4.11
N LEU A 27 -5.79 -1.79 2.99
CA LEU A 27 -7.06 -1.05 2.99
C LEU A 27 -8.21 -1.89 3.58
N GLN A 28 -8.25 -3.19 3.28
CA GLN A 28 -9.22 -4.10 3.90
C GLN A 28 -9.03 -4.19 5.42
N GLN A 29 -7.80 -4.21 5.91
CA GLN A 29 -7.50 -4.21 7.34
C GLN A 29 -7.96 -2.91 8.03
N PHE A 30 -7.83 -1.76 7.37
CA PHE A 30 -8.38 -0.50 7.89
C PHE A 30 -9.90 -0.55 8.01
N GLN A 31 -10.61 -1.13 7.03
CA GLN A 31 -12.08 -1.22 7.06
C GLN A 31 -12.60 -2.10 8.20
N SER A 32 -11.91 -3.20 8.50
CA SER A 32 -12.27 -4.12 9.60
C SER A 32 -11.54 -3.81 10.91
N PHE A 33 -10.89 -2.66 11.04
CA PHE A 33 -10.07 -2.35 12.22
C PHE A 33 -10.93 -2.27 13.49
N ARG A 34 -10.43 -2.89 14.57
CA ARG A 34 -10.97 -2.82 15.93
C ARG A 34 -9.80 -2.81 16.90
N LEU A 35 -9.74 -1.80 17.77
CA LEU A 35 -8.67 -1.70 18.77
C LEU A 35 -8.59 -2.95 19.66
N GLN A 36 -9.72 -3.58 19.95
CA GLN A 36 -9.82 -4.80 20.75
C GLN A 36 -9.06 -5.98 20.13
N ASP A 37 -9.14 -6.12 18.81
CA ASP A 37 -8.58 -7.25 18.06
C ASP A 37 -7.09 -7.04 17.71
N THR A 38 -6.52 -5.89 18.08
CA THR A 38 -5.10 -5.61 17.84
C THR A 38 -4.23 -6.43 18.78
N LYS A 39 -3.13 -6.99 18.26
CA LYS A 39 -2.10 -7.64 19.06
C LYS A 39 -1.10 -6.59 19.52
N CYS A 40 -0.82 -6.52 20.81
CA CYS A 40 0.25 -5.68 21.33
C CYS A 40 1.56 -6.49 21.33
N LYS A 41 2.70 -5.82 21.14
CA LYS A 41 4.01 -6.50 21.26
C LYS A 41 4.28 -6.93 22.71
N VAL A 42 3.81 -6.13 23.66
CA VAL A 42 3.77 -6.41 25.09
C VAL A 42 2.34 -6.14 25.56
N GLU A 43 1.66 -7.14 26.12
CA GLU A 43 0.23 -7.01 26.46
C GLU A 43 -0.02 -6.00 27.59
N THR A 44 0.97 -5.71 28.44
CA THR A 44 0.90 -4.64 29.45
C THR A 44 0.73 -3.25 28.83
N ASP A 45 1.19 -3.05 27.59
CA ASP A 45 1.05 -1.77 26.90
C ASP A 45 -0.39 -1.53 26.42
N ARG A 46 -1.22 -2.59 26.38
CA ARG A 46 -2.63 -2.48 25.98
C ARG A 46 -3.35 -1.46 26.85
N ASP A 47 -3.23 -1.57 28.17
CA ASP A 47 -3.91 -0.65 29.10
C ASP A 47 -3.47 0.81 28.91
N GLN A 48 -2.19 1.02 28.59
CA GLN A 48 -1.66 2.36 28.30
C GLN A 48 -2.25 2.94 27.01
N VAL A 49 -2.41 2.11 25.97
CA VAL A 49 -3.05 2.53 24.71
C VAL A 49 -4.52 2.88 24.96
N TYR A 50 -5.26 2.09 25.73
CA TYR A 50 -6.65 2.39 26.06
C TYR A 50 -6.79 3.67 26.89
N ALA A 51 -5.90 3.88 27.88
CA ALA A 51 -5.85 5.11 28.65
C ALA A 51 -5.55 6.34 27.76
N LEU A 52 -4.61 6.20 26.83
CA LEU A 52 -4.26 7.26 25.88
C LEU A 52 -5.42 7.59 24.94
N VAL A 53 -6.07 6.59 24.35
CA VAL A 53 -7.23 6.78 23.47
C VAL A 53 -8.37 7.45 24.23
N THR A 54 -8.64 7.00 25.46
CA THR A 54 -9.68 7.61 26.31
C THR A 54 -9.38 9.08 26.62
N LYS A 55 -8.11 9.40 26.87
CA LYS A 55 -7.66 10.78 27.11
C LYS A 55 -7.82 11.66 25.86
N LEU A 56 -7.40 11.17 24.69
CA LEU A 56 -7.46 11.89 23.41
C LEU A 56 -8.89 12.10 22.91
N TYR A 57 -9.77 11.13 23.14
CA TYR A 57 -11.18 11.17 22.72
C TYR A 57 -12.13 11.43 23.88
N SER A 58 -11.67 12.16 24.90
CA SER A 58 -12.44 12.47 26.12
C SER A 58 -13.74 13.25 25.87
N ASN A 59 -13.84 13.94 24.73
CA ASN A 59 -15.04 14.68 24.32
C ASN A 59 -16.13 13.77 23.70
N ALA A 60 -15.83 12.50 23.40
CA ALA A 60 -16.78 11.57 22.79
C ALA A 60 -17.51 10.75 23.87
N SER A 61 -18.78 10.43 23.63
CA SER A 61 -19.56 9.55 24.52
C SER A 61 -18.99 8.13 24.62
N ASN A 62 -18.37 7.64 23.53
CA ASN A 62 -17.66 6.36 23.48
C ASN A 62 -16.28 6.56 22.84
N PRO A 63 -15.23 6.84 23.64
CA PRO A 63 -13.89 7.18 23.14
C PRO A 63 -13.27 6.09 22.25
N ILE A 64 -13.47 4.82 22.63
CA ILE A 64 -12.91 3.68 21.89
C ILE A 64 -13.58 3.51 20.53
N GLU A 65 -14.91 3.67 20.45
CA GLU A 65 -15.60 3.54 19.16
C GLU A 65 -15.36 4.77 18.28
N ALA A 66 -15.21 5.96 18.86
CA ALA A 66 -14.79 7.16 18.14
C ALA A 66 -13.41 6.96 17.48
N PHE A 67 -12.45 6.37 18.20
CA PHE A 67 -11.15 6.02 17.64
C PHE A 67 -11.25 4.95 16.54
N ASN A 68 -12.01 3.87 16.77
CA ASN A 68 -12.25 2.84 15.75
C ASN A 68 -12.84 3.45 14.47
N HIS A 69 -13.81 4.36 14.61
CA HIS A 69 -14.43 5.06 13.48
C HIS A 69 -13.41 5.94 12.75
N PHE A 70 -12.61 6.73 13.48
CA PHE A 70 -11.54 7.55 12.91
C PHE A 70 -10.56 6.72 12.08
N VAL A 71 -10.11 5.57 12.61
CA VAL A 71 -9.18 4.69 11.89
C VAL A 71 -9.82 4.10 10.62
N ARG A 72 -11.08 3.67 10.69
CA ARG A 72 -11.81 3.10 9.55
C ARG A 72 -12.09 4.11 8.44
N ARG A 73 -12.32 5.38 8.80
CA ARG A 73 -12.75 6.44 7.88
C ARG A 73 -11.62 7.41 7.54
N ASP A 74 -11.25 8.26 8.49
CA ASP A 74 -10.40 9.42 8.24
C ASP A 74 -8.96 8.99 7.94
N LEU A 75 -8.41 8.08 8.76
CA LEU A 75 -7.05 7.57 8.52
C LEU A 75 -6.99 6.77 7.22
N SER A 76 -7.97 5.89 6.98
CA SER A 76 -8.06 5.10 5.76
C SER A 76 -8.10 5.98 4.51
N CYS A 77 -8.94 7.02 4.50
CA CYS A 77 -9.07 7.97 3.40
C CYS A 77 -7.76 8.74 3.15
N HIS A 78 -7.08 9.17 4.23
CA HIS A 78 -5.80 9.88 4.12
C HIS A 78 -4.68 8.97 3.58
N VAL A 79 -4.63 7.72 4.05
CA VAL A 79 -3.68 6.71 3.57
C VAL A 79 -3.94 6.39 2.09
N GLU A 80 -5.19 6.22 1.69
CA GLU A 80 -5.57 5.99 0.30
C GLU A 80 -5.17 7.16 -0.62
N GLY A 81 -5.34 8.40 -0.15
CA GLY A 81 -4.90 9.61 -0.86
C GLY A 81 -3.38 9.67 -1.09
N ASN A 82 -2.57 9.31 -0.09
CA ASN A 82 -1.11 9.36 -0.17
C ASN A 82 -0.50 8.18 -0.93
N VAL A 83 -1.06 6.98 -0.76
CA VAL A 83 -0.60 5.76 -1.43
C VAL A 83 -1.02 5.77 -2.91
N GLY A 84 -2.10 6.48 -3.23
CA GLY A 84 -2.72 6.51 -4.54
C GLY A 84 -3.71 5.36 -4.73
N HIS A 85 -4.78 5.62 -5.47
CA HIS A 85 -5.81 4.63 -5.77
C HIS A 85 -5.17 3.40 -6.44
N ILE A 86 -5.53 2.18 -6.00
CA ILE A 86 -5.05 0.90 -6.57
C ILE A 86 -5.26 0.84 -8.10
N THR A 87 -6.26 1.57 -8.61
CA THR A 87 -6.63 1.67 -10.03
C THR A 87 -5.78 2.66 -10.82
N LYS A 88 -5.07 3.58 -10.16
CA LYS A 88 -4.22 4.60 -10.80
C LYS A 88 -2.75 4.23 -10.64
N ILE A 89 -2.32 3.20 -11.37
CA ILE A 89 -0.89 2.95 -11.57
C ILE A 89 -0.32 4.14 -12.34
N ARG A 90 0.66 4.86 -11.76
CA ARG A 90 1.31 5.98 -12.44
C ARG A 90 1.91 5.46 -13.75
N TYR A 91 1.56 6.10 -14.87
CA TYR A 91 2.02 5.75 -16.23
C TYR A 91 3.55 5.53 -16.33
N ARG A 92 4.34 6.25 -15.53
CA ARG A 92 5.80 6.07 -15.43
C ARG A 92 6.24 4.68 -14.91
N LEU A 93 5.48 4.07 -14.01
CA LEU A 93 5.73 2.69 -13.54
C LEU A 93 5.39 1.66 -14.63
N SER A 94 4.31 1.90 -15.38
CA SER A 94 3.99 1.09 -16.56
C SER A 94 5.13 1.18 -17.59
N LEU A 95 5.60 2.39 -17.89
CA LEU A 95 6.74 2.61 -18.78
C LEU A 95 8.02 1.93 -18.32
N LEU A 96 8.33 1.90 -17.01
CA LEU A 96 9.52 1.20 -16.50
C LEU A 96 9.46 -0.31 -16.69
N ILE A 97 8.27 -0.92 -16.58
CA ILE A 97 8.08 -2.35 -16.88
C ILE A 97 8.31 -2.64 -18.38
N PHE A 98 7.93 -1.70 -19.25
CA PHE A 98 8.11 -1.83 -20.71
C PHE A 98 9.43 -1.26 -21.23
N MET A 99 10.19 -0.52 -20.43
CA MET A 99 11.44 0.15 -20.84
C MET A 99 12.47 -0.85 -21.41
N PRO A 100 12.70 -2.04 -20.83
CA PRO A 100 13.64 -2.99 -21.40
C PRO A 100 13.20 -3.55 -22.77
N LEU A 101 11.89 -3.52 -23.06
CA LEU A 101 11.34 -3.88 -24.38
C LEU A 101 11.49 -2.73 -25.40
N ALA A 102 11.25 -1.49 -24.98
CA ALA A 102 11.33 -0.33 -25.87
C ALA A 102 12.76 -0.06 -26.36
N PHE A 103 13.76 -0.18 -25.48
CA PHE A 103 15.17 0.05 -25.86
C PHE A 103 15.76 -1.05 -26.74
N SER A 104 15.33 -2.31 -26.56
CA SER A 104 15.80 -3.41 -27.40
C SER A 104 15.19 -3.36 -28.81
N SER A 105 13.93 -2.93 -28.96
CA SER A 105 13.30 -2.70 -30.27
C SER A 105 13.91 -1.52 -31.04
N MET A 106 14.35 -0.44 -30.36
CA MET A 106 14.98 0.71 -31.03
C MET A 106 16.41 0.40 -31.49
N ALA A 107 17.15 -0.45 -30.75
CA ALA A 107 18.49 -0.86 -31.14
C ALA A 107 18.50 -1.63 -32.48
N ASN A 108 17.41 -2.34 -32.81
CA ASN A 108 17.28 -3.09 -34.06
C ASN A 108 16.97 -2.21 -35.28
N ILE A 109 16.60 -0.94 -35.09
CA ILE A 109 16.32 0.01 -36.19
C ILE A 109 17.58 0.84 -36.52
N LEU A 110 18.52 0.97 -35.57
CA LEU A 110 19.79 1.70 -35.76
C LEU A 110 20.96 0.78 -36.13
N GLY A 111 20.78 -0.54 -36.06
CA GLY A 111 21.72 -1.53 -36.58
C GLY A 111 21.37 -1.94 -38.00
N CYS A 112 21.41 -1.00 -38.94
CA CYS A 112 21.55 -1.33 -40.35
C CYS A 112 23.04 -1.24 -40.72
N ASP A 113 23.70 -2.39 -40.68
CA ASP A 113 24.67 -2.83 -41.70
C ASP A 113 24.41 -4.33 -41.95
#